data_AF-A0A9D6N7Q7-F1
#
_entry.id   AF-A0A9D6N7Q7-F1
#
_cell.length_a   1.000
_cell.length_b   1.000
_cell.length_c   1.000
_cell.angle_alpha   90.00
_cell.angle_beta   90.00
_cell.angle_gamma   90.00
#
_symmetry.space_group_name_H-M   'P 1'
#
loop_
_entity.id
_entity.type
_entity.pdbx_description
1 polymer ?
#
loop_
_entity_poly.entity_id
_entity_poly.type
_entity_poly.pdbx_seq_one_letter_code
_entity_poly.pdbx_strand_id
1 'polypeptide(L)'
;MAQTQQQLTLTAIAIQRYQLANHRLTPTLSSLVPRFLSSMPRDRMDGGELHYRPLADGTFSLYSVGINLTDDGGDESAGSADSPMLLLGEGKDFVWPMAASPKQAAELLLRARY
;
A
#
# COMPACT_ATOMS: atom_id res chain seq x y z
N MET A 1 5.79 -12.78 1.71
CA MET A 1 5.68 -11.31 1.53
C MET A 1 5.99 -10.80 0.12
N ALA A 2 6.94 -11.39 -0.64
CA ALA A 2 7.29 -10.89 -1.98
C ALA A 2 6.09 -10.76 -2.96
N GLN A 3 5.16 -11.71 -2.94
CA GLN A 3 3.94 -11.64 -3.78
C GLN A 3 3.01 -10.51 -3.34
N THR A 4 2.82 -10.30 -2.03
CA THR A 4 2.03 -9.20 -1.46
C THR A 4 2.62 -7.84 -1.86
N GLN A 5 3.94 -7.67 -1.72
CA GLN A 5 4.65 -6.46 -2.12
C GLN A 5 4.57 -6.20 -3.63
N GLN A 6 4.71 -7.24 -4.45
CA GLN A 6 4.52 -7.14 -5.90
C GLN A 6 3.10 -6.67 -6.23
N GLN A 7 2.08 -7.25 -5.60
CA GLN A 7 0.68 -6.93 -5.85
C GLN A 7 0.32 -5.51 -5.41
N LEU A 8 0.80 -5.07 -4.24
CA LEU A 8 0.69 -3.68 -3.77
C LEU A 8 1.33 -2.70 -4.76
N THR A 9 2.55 -3.00 -5.21
CA THR A 9 3.30 -2.15 -6.15
C THR A 9 2.60 -2.03 -7.49
N LEU A 10 2.14 -3.16 -8.07
CA LEU A 10 1.39 -3.16 -9.33
C LEU A 10 0.09 -2.36 -9.22
N THR A 11 -0.62 -2.48 -8.10
CA THR A 11 -1.86 -1.75 -7.85
C THR A 11 -1.61 -0.26 -7.70
N ALA A 12 -0.58 0.13 -6.96
CA ALA A 12 -0.18 1.54 -6.82
C ALA A 12 0.20 2.17 -8.17
N ILE A 13 0.96 1.47 -9.01
CA ILE A 13 1.28 1.91 -10.37
C ILE A 13 0.00 2.09 -11.19
N ALA A 14 -0.94 1.15 -11.11
CA ALA A 14 -2.22 1.25 -11.83
C ALA A 14 -3.05 2.46 -11.37
N ILE A 15 -3.10 2.75 -10.07
CA ILE A 15 -3.77 3.94 -9.51
C ILE A 15 -3.14 5.21 -10.06
N GLN A 16 -1.81 5.31 -10.06
CA GLN A 16 -1.13 6.50 -10.60
C GLN A 16 -1.37 6.65 -12.10
N ARG A 17 -1.37 5.56 -12.88
CA ARG A 17 -1.70 5.60 -14.31
C ARG A 17 -3.14 6.08 -14.55
N TYR A 18 -4.09 5.65 -13.72
CA TYR A 18 -5.46 6.16 -13.77
C TYR A 18 -5.50 7.66 -13.45
N GLN A 19 -4.77 8.10 -12.43
CA GLN A 19 -4.69 9.51 -12.04
C GLN A 19 -4.12 10.38 -13.16
N LEU A 20 -3.04 9.95 -13.82
CA LEU A 20 -2.46 10.66 -14.95
C LEU A 20 -3.41 10.75 -16.14
N ALA A 21 -4.19 9.69 -16.40
CA ALA A 21 -5.10 9.66 -17.53
C ALA A 21 -6.41 10.45 -17.31
N ASN A 22 -6.87 10.57 -16.06
CA ASN A 22 -8.18 11.14 -15.74
C ASN A 22 -8.09 12.40 -14.86
N HIS A 23 -6.88 12.83 -14.48
CA HIS A 23 -6.62 13.93 -13.55
C HIS A 23 -7.32 13.79 -12.19
N ARG A 24 -7.71 12.57 -11.81
CA ARG A 24 -8.41 12.24 -10.56
C ARG A 24 -8.00 10.87 -10.09
N LEU A 25 -7.93 10.67 -8.78
CA LEU A 25 -7.75 9.34 -8.21
C LEU A 25 -8.91 8.43 -8.57
N THR A 26 -8.63 7.13 -8.57
CA THR A 26 -9.68 6.14 -8.78
C THR A 26 -10.62 6.12 -7.57
N PRO A 27 -11.95 6.09 -7.74
CA PRO A 27 -12.86 5.98 -6.60
C PRO A 27 -12.81 4.58 -5.96
N THR A 28 -12.49 3.56 -6.76
CA THR A 28 -12.44 2.15 -6.34
C THR A 28 -11.33 1.40 -7.08
N LEU A 29 -10.83 0.29 -6.53
CA LEU A 29 -9.88 -0.57 -7.24
C LEU A 29 -10.48 -1.25 -8.47
N SER A 30 -11.79 -1.50 -8.47
CA SER A 30 -12.50 -2.09 -9.60
C SER A 30 -12.46 -1.22 -10.86
N SER A 31 -12.36 0.11 -10.71
CA SER A 31 -12.26 1.05 -11.84
C SER A 31 -10.92 0.95 -12.60
N LEU A 32 -9.94 0.23 -12.05
CA LEU A 32 -8.65 -0.03 -12.71
C LEU A 32 -8.75 -1.16 -13.73
N VAL A 33 -9.75 -2.02 -13.62
CA VAL A 33 -9.96 -3.17 -14.51
C VAL A 33 -10.91 -2.79 -15.65
N PRO A 34 -10.70 -3.25 -16.90
CA PRO A 34 -9.55 -4.04 -17.37
C PRO A 34 -8.39 -3.18 -17.89
N ARG A 35 -8.52 -1.85 -17.88
CA ARG A 35 -7.62 -0.94 -18.61
C ARG A 35 -6.22 -0.83 -18.01
N PHE A 36 -6.12 -0.81 -16.69
CA PHE A 36 -4.86 -0.62 -15.96
C PHE A 36 -4.41 -1.88 -15.20
N LEU A 37 -5.35 -2.77 -14.86
CA LEU A 37 -5.10 -4.10 -14.30
C LEU A 37 -5.90 -5.17 -15.05
N SER A 38 -5.30 -6.35 -15.24
CA SER A 38 -5.97 -7.48 -15.92
C SER A 38 -7.07 -8.12 -15.07
N SER A 39 -6.97 -8.02 -13.75
CA SER A 39 -7.93 -8.58 -12.79
C SER A 39 -7.93 -7.78 -11.49
N MET A 40 -8.96 -7.96 -10.67
CA MET A 40 -9.06 -7.32 -9.36
C MET A 40 -7.85 -7.70 -8.48
N PRO A 41 -7.16 -6.72 -7.86
CA PRO A 41 -6.02 -7.00 -7.00
C PRO A 41 -6.50 -7.56 -5.67
N ARG A 42 -6.21 -8.84 -5.44
CA ARG A 42 -6.49 -9.55 -4.19
C ARG A 42 -5.39 -9.36 -3.16
N ASP A 43 -5.74 -9.41 -1.89
CA ASP A 43 -4.78 -9.59 -0.82
C ASP A 43 -4.34 -11.07 -0.80
N ARG A 44 -3.03 -11.30 -0.63
CA ARG A 44 -2.43 -12.64 -0.57
C ARG A 44 -2.37 -13.20 0.84
N MET A 45 -2.66 -12.38 1.85
CA MET A 45 -2.57 -12.72 3.26
C MET A 45 -3.87 -13.36 3.74
N ASP A 46 -5.01 -12.68 3.55
CA ASP A 46 -6.34 -13.20 3.89
C ASP A 46 -7.14 -13.71 2.67
N GLY A 47 -6.65 -13.47 1.45
CA GLY A 47 -7.35 -13.81 0.21
C GLY A 47 -8.42 -12.81 -0.23
N GLY A 48 -8.58 -11.71 0.52
CA GLY A 48 -9.56 -10.64 0.31
C GLY A 48 -9.18 -9.68 -0.82
N GLU A 49 -9.73 -8.47 -0.78
CA GLU A 49 -9.32 -7.36 -1.65
C GLU A 49 -8.30 -6.49 -0.94
N LEU A 50 -7.39 -5.85 -1.68
CA LEU A 50 -6.50 -4.86 -1.07
C LEU A 50 -7.29 -3.67 -0.52
N HIS A 51 -6.85 -3.15 0.61
CA HIS A 51 -7.48 -2.00 1.25
C HIS A 51 -6.98 -0.71 0.60
N TYR A 52 -7.91 0.06 0.03
CA TYR A 52 -7.61 1.31 -0.67
C TYR A 52 -8.44 2.46 -0.13
N ARG A 53 -7.79 3.58 0.17
CA ARG A 53 -8.44 4.80 0.63
C ARG A 53 -7.87 6.02 -0.09
N PRO A 54 -8.63 6.71 -0.96
CA PRO A 54 -8.23 8.01 -1.48
C PRO A 54 -8.28 9.06 -0.37
N LEU A 55 -7.32 9.97 -0.36
CA LEU A 55 -7.20 11.05 0.60
C LEU A 55 -7.55 12.39 -0.07
N ALA A 56 -7.97 13.37 0.74
CA ALA A 56 -8.45 14.66 0.23
C ALA A 56 -7.35 15.52 -0.40
N ASP A 57 -6.08 15.23 -0.10
CA ASP A 57 -4.89 15.92 -0.63
C ASP A 57 -4.45 15.39 -2.02
N GLY A 58 -5.22 14.47 -2.61
CA GLY A 58 -4.88 13.85 -3.89
C GLY A 58 -3.87 12.71 -3.79
N THR A 59 -3.55 12.26 -2.57
CA THR A 59 -2.79 11.04 -2.28
C THR A 59 -3.74 9.88 -1.92
N PHE A 60 -3.18 8.70 -1.63
CA PHE A 60 -3.96 7.54 -1.23
C PHE A 60 -3.17 6.63 -0.29
N SER A 61 -3.89 5.93 0.58
CA SER A 61 -3.38 4.79 1.33
C SER A 61 -3.77 3.50 0.62
N LEU A 62 -2.81 2.59 0.47
CA LEU A 62 -3.04 1.26 -0.06
C LEU A 62 -2.32 0.27 0.84
N TYR A 63 -3.01 -0.73 1.38
CA TYR A 63 -2.38 -1.70 2.27
C TYR A 63 -2.98 -3.11 2.15
N SER A 64 -2.22 -4.06 2.66
CA SER A 64 -2.60 -5.46 2.82
C SER A 64 -2.57 -5.79 4.30
N VAL A 65 -3.50 -6.63 4.75
CA VAL A 65 -3.52 -7.10 6.14
C VAL A 65 -2.20 -7.83 6.42
N GLY A 66 -1.57 -7.56 7.56
CA GLY A 66 -0.30 -8.22 7.83
C GLY A 66 -0.45 -9.69 8.22
N ILE A 67 0.64 -10.23 8.74
CA ILE A 67 0.74 -11.66 9.04
C ILE A 67 -0.17 -12.10 10.20
N ASN A 68 -0.73 -11.14 10.93
CA ASN A 68 -1.75 -11.34 11.96
C ASN A 68 -3.17 -11.55 11.37
N LEU A 69 -3.34 -11.42 10.05
CA LEU A 69 -4.63 -11.55 9.34
C LEU A 69 -5.73 -10.62 9.88
N THR A 70 -5.33 -9.53 10.50
CA THR A 70 -6.22 -8.56 11.12
C THR A 70 -6.01 -7.23 10.42
N ASP A 71 -7.09 -6.60 9.96
CA ASP A 71 -7.03 -5.22 9.44
C ASP A 71 -6.85 -4.26 10.62
N ASP A 72 -5.62 -3.79 10.82
CA ASP A 72 -5.27 -2.78 11.81
C ASP A 72 -5.40 -1.35 11.23
N GLY A 73 -6.06 -1.19 10.09
CA GLY A 73 -6.34 0.10 9.46
C GLY A 73 -5.17 0.69 8.68
N GLY A 74 -4.18 -0.13 8.32
CA GLY A 74 -2.93 0.31 7.71
C GLY A 74 -1.90 0.77 8.76
N ASP A 75 -1.84 0.10 9.91
CA ASP A 75 -0.86 0.40 10.97
C ASP A 75 0.45 -0.35 10.68
N GLU A 76 1.50 0.39 10.30
CA GLU A 76 2.83 -0.18 10.04
C GLU A 76 3.65 -0.43 11.32
N SER A 77 3.11 -0.14 12.51
CA SER A 77 3.84 -0.33 13.77
C SER A 77 4.20 -1.79 14.01
N ALA A 78 5.38 -2.03 14.57
CA ALA A 78 5.76 -3.36 15.03
C ALA A 78 4.72 -3.85 16.04
N GLY A 79 4.16 -5.03 15.80
CA GLY A 79 3.15 -5.61 16.68
C GLY A 79 3.64 -5.76 18.13
N SER A 80 2.71 -5.87 19.07
CA SER A 80 3.04 -6.08 20.48
C SER A 80 3.85 -7.38 20.67
N ALA A 81 4.72 -7.39 21.69
CA ALA A 81 5.61 -8.51 22.00
C ALA A 81 4.91 -9.84 22.28
N ASP A 82 3.58 -9.84 22.44
CA ASP A 82 2.76 -11.03 22.71
C ASP A 82 2.49 -11.89 21.46
N SER A 83 2.79 -11.39 20.26
CA SER A 83 2.65 -12.17 19.02
C SER A 83 4.02 -12.61 18.49
N PRO A 84 4.40 -13.89 18.65
CA PRO A 84 5.72 -14.36 18.20
C PRO A 84 5.93 -14.26 16.69
N MET A 85 4.86 -14.14 15.89
CA MET A 85 4.96 -13.82 14.46
C MET A 85 5.31 -12.35 14.16
N LEU A 86 4.89 -11.40 15.01
CA LEU A 86 5.17 -9.96 14.83
C LEU A 86 6.57 -9.57 15.36
N LEU A 87 7.20 -10.42 16.17
CA LEU A 87 8.59 -10.26 16.65
C LEU A 87 9.65 -10.40 15.54
N LEU A 88 9.27 -10.84 14.34
CA LEU A 88 10.16 -10.92 13.16
C LEU A 88 10.39 -9.55 12.48
N GLY A 89 9.93 -8.46 13.08
CA GLY A 89 10.16 -7.08 12.60
C GLY A 89 9.24 -6.67 11.46
N GLU A 90 8.16 -7.41 11.24
CA GLU A 90 7.11 -7.05 10.29
C GLU A 90 6.02 -6.25 11.02
N GLY A 91 5.68 -5.09 10.47
CA GLY A 91 4.58 -4.25 10.97
C GLY A 91 3.25 -4.99 10.91
N LYS A 92 2.24 -4.51 11.65
CA LYS A 92 0.92 -5.13 11.70
C LYS A 92 0.24 -5.18 10.33
N ASP A 93 0.45 -4.18 9.48
CA ASP A 93 -0.02 -4.13 8.09
C ASP A 93 1.10 -3.80 7.10
N PHE A 94 0.94 -4.24 5.85
CA PHE A 94 1.83 -3.89 4.74
C PHE A 94 1.30 -2.67 4.00
N VAL A 95 1.82 -1.49 4.32
CA VAL A 95 1.34 -0.20 3.78
C VAL A 95 2.19 0.31 2.61
N TRP A 96 1.51 0.86 1.61
CA TRP A 96 2.07 1.60 0.49
C TRP A 96 1.70 3.09 0.56
N PRO A 97 2.64 4.01 0.26
CA PRO A 97 4.06 3.74 0.07
C PRO A 97 4.68 3.32 1.41
N MET A 98 5.60 2.34 1.38
CA MET A 98 6.41 2.07 2.57
C MET A 98 7.08 3.39 2.94
N ALA A 99 6.89 3.86 4.17
CA ALA A 99 7.56 5.06 4.62
C ALA A 99 9.05 4.88 4.31
N ALA A 100 9.56 5.72 3.40
CA ALA A 100 10.99 5.82 3.24
C ALA A 100 11.53 6.10 4.63
N SER A 101 12.53 5.34 5.08
CA SER A 101 13.15 5.60 6.39
C SER A 101 13.35 7.12 6.54
N PRO A 102 13.13 7.74 7.72
CA PRO A 102 13.15 9.21 7.86
C PRO A 102 14.39 9.85 7.22
N LYS A 103 15.51 9.10 7.20
CA LYS A 103 16.75 9.41 6.49
C LYS A 103 16.59 9.52 4.95
N GLN A 104 15.92 8.55 4.31
CA GLN A 104 15.64 8.57 2.87
C GLN A 104 14.61 9.64 2.48
N ALA A 105 13.58 9.86 3.31
CA ALA A 105 12.63 10.96 3.10
C ALA A 105 13.32 12.32 3.19
N ALA A 106 14.19 12.52 4.18
CA ALA A 106 15.01 13.72 4.31
C ALA A 106 15.98 13.90 3.14
N GLU A 107 16.57 12.82 2.62
CA GLU A 107 17.49 12.87 1.48
C GLU A 107 16.79 13.23 0.16
N LEU A 108 15.55 12.76 -0.05
CA LEU A 108 14.73 13.12 -1.21
C LEU A 108 14.27 14.58 -1.16
N LEU A 109 13.90 15.08 0.03
CA LEU A 109 13.58 16.51 0.23
C LEU A 109 14.80 17.41 0.02
N LEU A 110 16.02 16.92 0.29
CA LEU A 110 17.25 17.66 0.05
C LEU A 110 17.62 17.73 -1.45
N ARG A 111 17.36 16.66 -2.21
CA ARG A 111 17.67 16.57 -3.65
C ARG A 111 16.67 17.30 -4.55
N ALA A 112 15.46 17.58 -4.07
CA ALA A 112 14.43 18.32 -4.81
C ALA A 112 14.61 19.86 -4.78
N ARG A 113 15.72 20.37 -4.23
CA ARG A 113 16.00 21.80 -4.02
C ARG A 113 17.07 22.41 -4.92
N TYR A 114 17.52 21.71 -5.97
CA TYR A 114 18.47 22.22 -6.96
C TYR A 114 17.94 22.05 -8.39
#